data_AF-M5RTU5-F1
#
_entry.id   AF-M5RTU5-F1
#
_cell.length_a   1.000
_cell.length_b   1.000
_cell.length_c   1.000
_cell.angle_alpha   90.00
_cell.angle_beta   90.00
_cell.angle_gamma   90.00
#
_symmetry.space_group_name_H-M   'P 1'
#
loop_
_entity.id
_entity.type
_entity.pdbx_description
1 polymer ?
#
loop_
_entity_poly.entity_id
_entity_poly.type
_entity_poly.pdbx_seq_one_letter_code
_entity_poly.pdbx_strand_id
1 'polypeptide(L)' 'MMSMFTQCMVLAFGFPGLPELMVVLLIALVLFGGAKLPSLMRNLGRSANEFKRGMAETTDDEEDETHSPSGKA' A
#
# COMPACT_ATOMS: atom_id res chain seq x y z
N MET A 1 -6.33 -18.01 -37.36
CA MET A 1 -5.12 -18.54 -36.69
C MET A 1 -4.59 -17.57 -35.63
N MET A 2 -4.38 -16.29 -35.94
CA MET A 2 -3.93 -15.27 -34.96
C MET A 2 -4.92 -15.07 -33.79
N SER A 3 -6.25 -15.03 -34.04
CA SER A 3 -7.26 -14.88 -32.97
C SER A 3 -7.46 -16.10 -32.09
N MET A 4 -7.18 -17.31 -32.61
CA MET A 4 -7.31 -18.56 -31.84
C MET A 4 -6.20 -18.69 -30.79
N PHE A 5 -5.04 -18.11 -31.09
CA PHE A 5 -3.89 -18.02 -30.17
C PHE A 5 -4.12 -16.98 -29.06
N THR A 6 -4.82 -15.89 -29.37
CA THR A 6 -5.21 -14.87 -28.40
C THR A 6 -6.29 -15.38 -27.44
N GLN A 7 -7.25 -16.16 -27.94
CA GLN A 7 -8.35 -16.72 -27.14
C GLN A 7 -7.86 -17.76 -26.10
N CYS A 8 -6.86 -18.58 -26.42
CA CYS A 8 -6.23 -19.49 -25.46
C CYS A 8 -5.41 -18.75 -24.39
N MET A 9 -4.78 -17.63 -24.74
CA MET A 9 -4.05 -16.81 -23.78
C MET A 9 -5.00 -16.13 -22.78
N VAL A 10 -6.22 -15.78 -23.23
CA VAL A 10 -7.28 -15.22 -22.38
C VAL A 10 -7.97 -16.26 -21.51
N LEU A 11 -8.20 -17.48 -21.99
CA LEU A 11 -8.78 -18.55 -21.16
C LEU A 11 -7.83 -19.08 -20.06
N ALA A 12 -6.53 -18.79 -20.15
CA ALA A 12 -5.58 -18.98 -19.06
C ALA A 12 -5.58 -17.81 -18.04
N PHE A 13 -6.43 -16.79 -18.19
CA PHE A 13 -6.72 -15.73 -17.19
C PHE A 13 -7.50 -16.30 -15.98
N GLY A 14 -6.96 -17.34 -15.35
CA GLY A 14 -7.24 -17.66 -13.95
C GLY A 14 -6.33 -16.89 -12.99
N PHE A 15 -5.36 -16.13 -13.52
CA PHE A 15 -4.47 -15.30 -12.73
C PHE A 15 -4.81 -13.83 -13.02
N PRO A 16 -5.20 -13.03 -12.01
CA PRO A 16 -5.37 -11.59 -12.18
C PRO A 16 -3.99 -10.99 -12.44
N GLY A 17 -3.57 -11.03 -13.71
CA GLY A 17 -2.31 -10.48 -14.14
C GLY A 17 -2.37 -8.95 -14.19
N LEU A 18 -1.19 -8.34 -14.29
CA LEU A 18 -1.01 -6.92 -14.57
C LEU A 18 -1.97 -6.32 -15.62
N PRO A 19 -2.35 -6.99 -16.73
CA PRO A 19 -3.31 -6.40 -17.67
C PRO A 19 -4.67 -6.08 -17.04
N GLU A 20 -5.21 -6.95 -16.20
CA GLU A 20 -6.53 -6.74 -15.59
C GLU A 20 -6.48 -5.65 -14.52
N LEU A 21 -5.41 -5.63 -13.72
CA LEU A 21 -5.15 -4.55 -12.77
C LEU A 21 -4.95 -3.20 -13.47
N MET A 22 -4.30 -3.17 -14.63
CA MET A 22 -4.15 -1.95 -15.44
C MET A 22 -5.50 -1.42 -15.96
N VAL A 23 -6.40 -2.31 -16.39
CA VAL A 23 -7.75 -1.92 -16.81
C VAL A 23 -8.54 -1.36 -15.63
N VAL A 24 -8.50 -2.00 -14.47
CA VAL A 24 -9.17 -1.50 -13.25
C VAL A 24 -8.58 -0.16 -12.80
N LEU A 25 -7.25 -0.02 -12.83
CA LEU A 25 -6.56 1.22 -12.50
C LEU A 25 -6.95 2.35 -13.47
N LEU A 26 -7.09 2.06 -14.76
CA LEU A 26 -7.54 3.02 -15.76
C LEU A 26 -8.98 3.49 -15.46
N ILE A 27 -9.89 2.58 -15.14
CA ILE A 27 -11.28 2.91 -14.78
C ILE A 27 -11.30 3.75 -13.50
N ALA A 28 -10.55 3.36 -12.46
CA ALA A 28 -10.42 4.13 -11.23
C ALA A 28 -9.85 5.52 -11.50
N LEU A 29 -8.88 5.65 -12.42
CA LEU A 29 -8.31 6.93 -12.83
C LEU A 29 -9.33 7.83 -13.54
N VAL A 30 -10.26 7.27 -14.31
CA VAL A 30 -11.33 8.03 -14.97
C VAL A 30 -12.39 8.48 -13.96
N LEU A 31 -12.78 7.62 -13.03
CA LEU A 31 -13.80 7.94 -12.01
C LEU A 31 -13.29 8.93 -10.97
N PHE A 32 -12.09 8.69 -10.43
CA PHE A 32 -11.51 9.54 -9.38
C PHE A 32 -10.66 10.67 -9.95
N GLY A 33 -10.09 10.52 -11.15
CA GLY A 33 -9.12 11.46 -11.72
C GLY A 33 -7.68 11.16 -11.29
N GLY A 34 -6.72 11.39 -12.19
CA GLY A 34 -5.29 11.15 -11.94
C GLY A 34 -4.67 11.92 -10.79
N ALA A 35 -5.29 13.04 -10.38
CA ALA A 35 -4.83 13.82 -9.23
C ALA A 35 -5.39 13.34 -7.89
N LYS A 36 -6.55 12.65 -7.86
CA LYS A 36 -7.22 12.30 -6.60
C LYS A 36 -6.70 11.01 -5.98
N LEU A 37 -6.41 9.98 -6.78
CA LEU A 37 -5.79 8.74 -6.29
C LEU A 37 -4.50 8.99 -5.48
N PRO A 38 -3.48 9.71 -5.99
CA PRO A 38 -2.25 9.96 -5.25
C PRO A 38 -2.47 10.90 -4.05
N SER A 39 -3.42 11.85 -4.13
CA SER A 39 -3.76 12.73 -3.02
C SER A 39 -4.42 11.98 -1.85
N LEU A 40 -5.33 11.04 -2.15
CA LEU A 40 -5.97 10.18 -1.16
C LEU A 40 -4.94 9.25 -0.50
N MET A 41 -4.06 8.63 -1.29
CA MET A 41 -2.96 7.83 -0.74
C MET A 41 -1.99 8.65 0.12
N ARG A 42 -1.67 9.90 -0.26
CA ARG A 42 -0.82 10.79 0.55
C ARG A 42 -1.44 11.07 1.92
N ASN A 43 -2.72 11.39 1.96
CA ASN A 43 -3.43 11.70 3.19
C ASN A 43 -3.60 10.45 4.08
N LEU A 44 -3.97 9.32 3.47
CA LEU A 44 -4.06 8.03 4.16
C LEU A 44 -2.70 7.57 4.68
N GLY A 45 -1.64 7.74 3.89
CA GLY A 45 -0.27 7.39 4.27
C GLY A 45 0.25 8.23 5.43
N ARG A 46 -0.08 9.52 5.48
CA ARG A 46 0.24 10.36 6.65
C ARG A 46 -0.49 9.90 7.90
N SER A 47 -1.80 9.65 7.81
CA SER A 47 -2.58 9.12 8.93
C SER A 47 -2.06 7.76 9.40
N ALA A 48 -1.72 6.85 8.49
CA ALA A 48 -1.15 5.55 8.82
C ALA A 48 0.24 5.66 9.47
N ASN A 49 1.07 6.61 9.02
CA ASN A 49 2.39 6.85 9.60
C ASN A 49 2.31 7.43 11.02
N GLU A 50 1.39 8.37 11.26
CA GLU A 50 1.10 8.92 12.59
C GLU A 50 0.50 7.85 13.51
N PHE A 51 -0.43 7.02 13.01
CA PHE A 51 -1.00 5.89 13.73
C PHE A 51 0.08 4.88 14.14
N LYS A 52 1.01 4.56 13.22
CA LYS A 52 2.13 3.67 13.50
C LYS A 52 3.10 4.25 14.54
N ARG A 53 3.38 5.56 14.50
CA ARG A 53 4.20 6.23 15.51
C ARG A 53 3.55 6.23 16.89
N GLY A 54 2.27 6.60 17.00
CA GLY A 54 1.56 6.59 18.28
C GLY A 54 1.48 5.18 18.89
N MET A 55 1.30 4.16 18.06
CA MET A 55 1.31 2.76 18.51
C MET A 55 2.70 2.29 18.95
N ALA A 56 3.76 2.73 18.26
CA ALA A 56 5.13 2.43 18.65
C ALA A 56 5.49 3.11 19.98
N GLU A 57 5.17 4.39 20.15
CA GLU A 57 5.39 5.12 21.42
C GLU A 57 4.65 4.45 22.60
N THR A 58 3.44 3.95 22.38
CA THR A 58 2.68 3.20 23.42
C THR A 58 3.30 1.83 23.74
N THR A 59 4.00 1.21 22.79
CA THR A 59 4.63 -0.11 22.98
C THR A 59 6.03 0.03 23.61
N ASP A 60 6.78 1.07 23.25
CA ASP A 60 8.13 1.38 23.78
C ASP A 60 8.07 1.88 25.23
N ASP A 61 7.00 2.59 25.61
CA ASP A 61 6.74 3.00 27.01
C ASP A 61 6.53 1.79 27.96
N GLU A 62 6.35 0.57 27.45
CA GLU A 62 6.35 -0.66 28.27
C GLU A 62 7.76 -1.30 28.38
N GLU A 63 8.77 -0.87 27.60
CA GLU A 63 10.09 -1.50 27.52
C GLU A 63 11.26 -0.65 28.10
N ASP A 64 11.09 0.66 28.35
CA ASP A 64 12.22 1.56 28.73
C ASP A 64 12.23 2.08 30.18
N GLU A 65 11.81 1.28 31.16
CA GLU A 65 12.04 1.54 32.60
C GLU A 65 13.35 0.89 33.12
N THR A 66 14.31 0.51 32.25
CA THR A 66 15.53 -0.19 32.69
C THR A 66 16.89 0.40 32.30
N HIS A 67 16.99 1.51 31.56
CA HIS A 67 18.30 2.12 31.30
C HIS A 67 18.57 3.36 32.16
N SER A 68 18.87 3.09 33.43
CA SER A 68 19.45 4.03 34.39
C SER A 68 20.74 4.66 33.83
N PRO A 69 20.90 6.00 33.83
CA PRO A 69 22.14 6.64 33.45
C PRO A 69 23.13 6.50 34.61
N SER A 70 23.93 5.44 34.60
CA SER A 70 25.07 5.32 35.52
C SER A 70 26.16 6.29 35.07
N GLY A 71 26.10 7.48 35.67
CA GLY A 71 27.06 8.55 35.56
C GLY A 71 28.42 8.17 36.15
N LYS A 72 29.42 8.25 35.28
CA LYS A 72 30.83 8.57 35.54
C LYS A 72 31.03 9.54 36.72
N ALA A 73 31.77 9.11 37.76
CA ALA A 73 32.65 9.93 38.62
C ALA A 73 33.61 9.04 39.41
#